data_AF-K5VXB0-F1
#
_entry.id   AF-K5VXB0-F1
#
_cell.length_a   1.000
_cell.length_b   1.000
_cell.length_c   1.000
_cell.angle_alpha   90.00
_cell.angle_beta   90.00
_cell.angle_gamma   90.00
#
_symmetry.space_group_name_H-M   'P 1'
#
loop_
_entity.id
_entity.type
_entity.pdbx_description
1 polymer ?
#
loop_
_entity_poly.entity_id
_entity_poly.type
_entity_poly.pdbx_seq_one_letter_code
_entity_poly.pdbx_strand_id
1 'polypeptide(L)'
;MVCRLKERLDDASNDRLDESAVVRELVSEGVRFHTVVRRDELGEVDPELPSSTYVPMRFSDHIYNQQDLDFYHKQCHKIMSSPRARAALMRGGFARRVGLQYMKCCEALRGPCGTHDNPKYMFVAKNVNGVEYVDDELSDEEYNMLCGVYIQFTGNGLHVAKVSWFPQSWVFEGSGLDLGRWTEYAERFWEKRTEAMLNEKIDNNLRGPLNVTQWRSKLRGLADARRASSKVEKWSRDFLLQRVGSI
;
A
#
# COMPACT_ATOMS: atom_id res chain seq x y z
N MET A 1 4.30 13.26 3.17
CA MET A 1 4.30 14.66 3.65
C MET A 1 3.17 15.40 2.96
N VAL A 2 2.01 15.48 3.61
CA VAL A 2 0.95 16.45 3.28
C VAL A 2 0.45 16.97 4.63
N CYS A 3 1.13 17.99 5.15
CA CYS A 3 0.63 18.80 6.26
C CYS A 3 0.01 20.05 5.64
N ARG A 4 -1.28 20.31 5.90
CA ARG A 4 -1.93 21.56 5.50
C ARG A 4 -1.28 22.73 6.22
N LEU A 5 -0.53 23.55 5.47
CA LEU A 5 -0.23 24.92 5.83
C LEU A 5 -1.48 25.77 5.57
N LYS A 6 -2.24 26.04 6.62
CA LYS A 6 -3.17 27.17 6.65
C LYS A 6 -2.76 28.04 7.82
N GLU A 7 -1.83 28.94 7.57
CA GLU A 7 -1.81 30.26 8.21
C GLU A 7 -0.84 31.20 7.48
N ARG A 8 -1.42 32.30 7.00
CA ARG A 8 -0.80 33.54 6.52
C ARG A 8 0.06 33.48 5.26
N LEU A 9 -0.57 33.86 4.15
CA LEU A 9 -0.04 34.81 3.17
C LEU A 9 -1.24 35.32 2.35
N ASP A 10 -1.72 36.51 2.70
CA ASP A 10 -2.61 37.29 1.85
C ASP A 10 -1.80 37.82 0.66
N ASP A 11 -2.45 37.85 -0.52
CA ASP A 11 -2.01 38.38 -1.81
C ASP A 11 -0.96 37.60 -2.65
N ALA A 12 -1.46 36.64 -3.44
CA ALA A 12 -1.30 36.57 -4.91
C ALA A 12 -1.90 35.26 -5.47
N SER A 13 -2.85 35.38 -6.41
CA SER A 13 -3.57 34.30 -7.13
C SER A 13 -4.20 33.21 -6.25
N ASN A 14 -5.48 33.38 -5.93
CA ASN A 14 -6.32 32.37 -5.28
C ASN A 14 -6.67 31.24 -6.28
N ASP A 15 -5.67 30.50 -6.75
CA ASP A 15 -5.85 29.17 -7.33
C ASP A 15 -6.00 28.20 -6.15
N ARG A 16 -7.20 28.18 -5.58
CA ARG A 16 -7.51 27.38 -4.40
C ARG A 16 -7.51 25.92 -4.83
N LEU A 17 -6.36 25.25 -4.71
CA LEU A 17 -6.16 23.83 -4.98
C LEU A 17 -7.38 23.03 -4.52
N ASP A 18 -8.11 22.46 -5.48
CA ASP A 18 -9.24 21.58 -5.19
C ASP A 18 -8.69 20.30 -4.54
N GLU A 19 -8.92 20.18 -3.23
CA GLU A 19 -8.49 19.05 -2.42
C GLU A 19 -9.00 17.72 -3.00
N SER A 20 -10.18 17.74 -3.62
CA SER A 20 -10.73 16.56 -4.27
C SER A 20 -9.94 16.16 -5.51
N ALA A 21 -9.52 17.13 -6.31
CA ALA A 21 -8.64 16.91 -7.46
C ALA A 21 -7.27 16.37 -7.00
N VAL A 22 -6.69 16.95 -5.95
CA VAL A 22 -5.40 16.50 -5.39
C VAL A 22 -5.48 15.05 -4.92
N VAL A 23 -6.50 14.67 -4.16
CA VAL A 23 -6.64 13.29 -3.68
C VAL A 23 -6.83 12.32 -4.85
N ARG A 24 -7.65 12.67 -5.85
CA ARG A 24 -7.83 11.82 -7.04
C ARG A 24 -6.52 11.63 -7.79
N GLU A 25 -5.74 12.69 -7.95
CA GLU A 25 -4.44 12.65 -8.60
C GLU A 25 -3.46 11.76 -7.83
N LEU A 26 -3.32 11.97 -6.51
CA LEU A 26 -2.45 11.16 -5.65
C LEU A 26 -2.84 9.69 -5.67
N VAL A 27 -4.14 9.38 -5.62
CA VAL A 27 -4.62 8.01 -5.81
C VAL A 27 -4.26 7.53 -7.21
N SER A 28 -4.50 8.29 -8.28
CA SER A 28 -4.25 7.87 -9.68
C SER A 28 -2.77 7.58 -9.96
N GLU A 29 -1.88 8.39 -9.39
CA GLU A 29 -0.44 8.26 -9.46
C GLU A 29 0.10 7.28 -8.42
N GLY A 30 -0.75 6.69 -7.56
CA GLY A 30 -0.33 5.73 -6.54
C GLY A 30 0.73 6.27 -5.58
N VAL A 31 0.67 7.57 -5.29
CA VAL A 31 1.50 8.26 -4.31
C VAL A 31 0.96 7.96 -2.92
N ARG A 32 1.83 7.75 -1.93
CA ARG A 32 1.40 7.55 -0.55
C ARG A 32 0.98 8.88 0.09
N PHE A 33 -0.20 8.92 0.70
CA PHE A 33 -0.71 10.08 1.43
C PHE A 33 -1.66 9.66 2.55
N HIS A 34 -2.16 10.64 3.32
CA HIS A 34 -3.19 10.45 4.34
C HIS A 34 -4.19 11.61 4.29
N THR A 35 -5.46 11.33 4.60
CA THR A 35 -6.54 12.31 4.70
C THR A 35 -6.90 12.57 6.17
N VAL A 36 -5.88 12.85 6.98
CA VAL A 36 -6.02 12.91 8.43
C VAL A 36 -7.10 13.91 8.90
N VAL A 37 -7.82 13.53 9.94
CA VAL A 37 -8.80 14.37 10.67
C VAL A 37 -8.35 14.45 12.13
N ARG A 38 -8.68 15.55 12.83
CA ARG A 38 -8.35 15.64 14.26
C ARG A 38 -9.09 14.55 15.03
N ARG A 39 -8.40 13.92 15.97
CA ARG A 39 -8.96 12.79 16.73
C ARG A 39 -10.23 13.16 17.50
N ASP A 40 -10.29 14.36 18.05
CA ASP A 40 -11.43 14.85 18.83
C ASP A 40 -12.67 15.19 17.98
N GLU A 41 -12.53 15.20 16.65
CA GLU A 41 -13.63 15.36 15.70
C GLU A 41 -14.21 14.01 15.23
N LEU A 42 -13.59 12.89 15.60
CA LEU A 42 -14.00 11.54 15.20
C LEU A 42 -14.74 10.82 16.32
N GLY A 43 -15.78 10.08 15.93
CA GLY A 43 -16.43 9.11 16.82
C GLY A 43 -15.63 7.81 16.92
N GLU A 44 -15.80 7.09 18.02
CA GLU A 44 -15.34 5.71 18.14
C GLU A 44 -16.16 4.83 17.19
N VAL A 45 -15.45 3.98 16.44
CA VAL A 45 -16.07 2.95 15.61
C VAL A 45 -16.17 1.69 16.44
N ASP A 46 -17.33 1.04 16.40
CA ASP A 46 -17.50 -0.28 16.99
C ASP A 46 -16.34 -1.20 16.57
N PRO A 47 -15.87 -2.09 17.47
CA PRO A 47 -14.83 -3.03 17.11
C PRO A 47 -15.31 -3.84 15.90
N GLU A 48 -14.76 -3.52 14.72
CA GLU A 48 -14.91 -4.37 13.56
C GLU A 48 -14.50 -5.76 14.02
N LEU A 49 -15.43 -6.71 13.98
CA LEU A 49 -15.09 -8.12 14.17
C LEU A 49 -13.87 -8.34 13.29
N PRO A 50 -12.72 -8.78 13.86
CA PRO A 50 -11.51 -8.93 13.07
C PRO A 50 -11.93 -9.73 11.86
N SER A 51 -11.63 -9.20 10.67
CA SER A 51 -11.75 -9.99 9.47
C SER A 51 -10.95 -11.25 9.80
N SER A 52 -11.64 -12.36 10.13
CA SER A 52 -10.96 -13.57 10.55
C SER A 52 -10.23 -14.04 9.31
N THR A 53 -8.97 -13.66 9.23
CA THR A 53 -8.20 -13.68 8.00
C THR A 53 -7.00 -14.54 8.33
N TYR A 54 -7.16 -15.82 8.01
CA TYR A 54 -6.15 -16.84 8.18
C TYR A 54 -5.27 -16.87 6.93
N VAL A 55 -3.95 -16.95 7.12
CA VAL A 55 -2.98 -17.11 6.03
C VAL A 55 -2.98 -18.58 5.60
N PRO A 56 -3.38 -18.91 4.35
CA PRO A 56 -3.49 -20.30 3.93
C PRO A 56 -2.15 -21.02 3.91
N MET A 57 -2.17 -22.29 4.33
CA MET A 57 -1.00 -23.17 4.29
C MET A 57 -1.11 -24.15 3.11
N ARG A 58 0.04 -24.43 2.46
CA ARG A 58 0.17 -25.35 1.31
C ARG A 58 1.40 -26.25 1.48
N PHE A 59 1.30 -27.48 0.99
CA PHE A 59 2.43 -28.41 0.93
C PHE A 59 3.45 -27.98 -0.13
N SER A 60 4.66 -28.55 -0.07
CA SER A 60 5.77 -28.14 -0.94
C SER A 60 5.56 -28.47 -2.41
N ASP A 61 4.81 -29.53 -2.68
CA ASP A 61 4.43 -30.00 -4.01
C ASP A 61 3.10 -29.42 -4.51
N HIS A 62 2.48 -28.50 -3.75
CA HIS A 62 1.23 -27.85 -4.15
C HIS A 62 1.41 -27.04 -5.44
N ILE A 63 0.58 -27.34 -6.43
CA ILE A 63 0.51 -26.60 -7.69
C ILE A 63 -0.64 -25.60 -7.59
N TYR A 64 -0.29 -24.32 -7.55
CA TYR A 64 -1.27 -23.23 -7.51
C TYR A 64 -2.11 -23.19 -8.78
N ASN A 65 -3.43 -23.14 -8.62
CA ASN A 65 -4.39 -23.19 -9.72
C ASN A 65 -5.49 -22.11 -9.57
N GLN A 66 -6.50 -22.16 -10.44
CA GLN A 66 -7.60 -21.19 -10.44
C GLN A 66 -8.35 -21.13 -9.10
N GLN A 67 -8.49 -22.24 -8.36
CA GLN A 67 -9.16 -22.24 -7.06
C GLN A 67 -8.39 -21.43 -6.01
N ASP A 68 -7.05 -21.47 -6.04
CA ASP A 68 -6.22 -20.65 -5.17
C ASP A 68 -6.35 -19.17 -5.52
N LEU A 69 -6.43 -18.84 -6.81
CA LEU A 69 -6.65 -17.48 -7.28
C LEU A 69 -8.03 -16.96 -6.88
N ASP A 70 -9.08 -17.76 -7.04
CA ASP A 70 -10.44 -17.43 -6.61
C ASP A 70 -10.51 -17.24 -5.09
N PHE A 71 -9.81 -18.09 -4.33
CA PHE A 71 -9.70 -17.94 -2.88
C PHE A 71 -9.03 -16.61 -2.52
N TYR A 72 -7.93 -16.26 -3.18
CA TYR A 72 -7.26 -14.97 -3.01
C TYR A 72 -8.21 -13.78 -3.26
N HIS A 73 -8.97 -13.80 -4.35
CA HIS A 73 -9.93 -12.74 -4.65
C HIS A 73 -11.05 -12.63 -3.61
N LYS A 74 -11.52 -13.76 -3.04
CA LYS A 74 -12.49 -13.77 -1.93
C LYS A 74 -11.92 -13.12 -0.67
N GLN A 75 -10.64 -13.38 -0.35
CA GLN A 75 -9.97 -12.74 0.78
C GLN A 75 -9.82 -11.23 0.57
N CYS A 76 -9.42 -10.80 -0.63
CA CYS A 76 -9.37 -9.38 -0.96
C CYS A 76 -10.75 -8.73 -0.81
N HIS A 77 -11.80 -9.34 -1.37
CA HIS A 77 -13.16 -8.80 -1.24
C HIS A 77 -13.57 -8.61 0.23
N LYS A 78 -13.25 -9.58 1.10
CA LYS A 78 -13.54 -9.49 2.54
C LYS A 78 -12.87 -8.28 3.19
N ILE A 79 -11.58 -8.05 2.92
CA ILE A 79 -10.85 -6.89 3.45
C ILE A 79 -11.40 -5.60 2.86
N MET A 80 -11.59 -5.57 1.53
CA MET A 80 -12.07 -4.37 0.82
C MET A 80 -13.53 -4.00 1.13
N SER A 81 -14.28 -4.85 1.85
CA SER A 81 -15.62 -4.54 2.37
C SER A 81 -15.57 -3.75 3.69
N SER A 82 -14.41 -3.65 4.34
CA SER A 82 -14.26 -2.88 5.57
C SER A 82 -14.26 -1.37 5.28
N PRO A 83 -14.93 -0.54 6.09
CA PRO A 83 -14.87 0.93 6.02
C PRO A 83 -13.46 1.51 5.89
N ARG A 84 -12.48 0.95 6.61
CA ARG A 84 -11.08 1.42 6.61
C ARG A 84 -10.26 0.95 5.41
N ALA A 85 -10.82 0.09 4.55
CA ALA A 85 -10.08 -0.46 3.40
C ALA A 85 -9.65 0.59 2.37
N ARG A 86 -10.21 1.80 2.42
CA ARG A 86 -9.69 2.94 1.64
C ARG A 86 -8.22 3.26 1.93
N ALA A 87 -7.68 2.86 3.09
CA ALA A 87 -6.26 2.95 3.39
C ALA A 87 -5.39 2.23 2.36
N ALA A 88 -5.89 1.15 1.73
CA ALA A 88 -5.21 0.50 0.62
C ALA A 88 -4.96 1.46 -0.56
N LEU A 89 -5.93 2.33 -0.89
CA LEU A 89 -5.79 3.32 -1.96
C LEU A 89 -4.71 4.37 -1.64
N MET A 90 -4.60 4.74 -0.36
CA MET A 90 -3.68 5.77 0.13
C MET A 90 -2.27 5.22 0.39
N ARG A 91 -2.11 3.90 0.53
CA ARG A 91 -0.82 3.25 0.77
C ARG A 91 0.17 3.39 -0.40
N GLY A 92 -0.35 3.52 -1.61
CA GLY A 92 0.40 3.44 -2.86
C GLY A 92 0.80 2.00 -3.23
N GLY A 93 1.64 1.87 -4.27
CA GLY A 93 2.20 0.59 -4.70
C GLY A 93 1.15 -0.47 -5.07
N PHE A 94 1.48 -1.75 -4.83
CA PHE A 94 0.62 -2.88 -5.17
C PHE A 94 -0.66 -2.95 -4.34
N ALA A 95 -0.63 -2.55 -3.07
CA ALA A 95 -1.83 -2.50 -2.22
C ALA A 95 -2.89 -1.58 -2.84
N ARG A 96 -2.49 -0.39 -3.29
CA ARG A 96 -3.36 0.55 -4.01
C ARG A 96 -3.87 -0.04 -5.32
N ARG A 97 -3.01 -0.70 -6.10
CA ARG A 97 -3.40 -1.26 -7.40
C ARG A 97 -4.39 -2.42 -7.26
N VAL A 98 -4.25 -3.24 -6.20
CA VAL A 98 -5.24 -4.24 -5.80
C VAL A 98 -6.52 -3.55 -5.34
N GLY A 99 -6.44 -2.55 -4.46
CA GLY A 99 -7.60 -1.84 -3.94
C GLY A 99 -8.49 -1.25 -5.04
N LEU A 100 -7.89 -0.71 -6.10
CA LEU A 100 -8.61 -0.18 -7.26
C LEU A 100 -9.41 -1.21 -8.07
N GLN A 101 -9.19 -2.51 -7.87
CA GLN A 101 -10.06 -3.54 -8.45
C GLN A 101 -11.41 -3.63 -7.74
N TYR A 102 -11.48 -3.20 -6.47
CA TYR A 102 -12.64 -3.39 -5.60
C TYR A 102 -13.37 -2.09 -5.27
N MET A 103 -12.69 -0.94 -5.37
CA MET A 103 -13.26 0.35 -4.99
C MET A 103 -12.78 1.48 -5.89
N LYS A 104 -13.60 2.52 -6.02
CA LYS A 104 -13.30 3.69 -6.85
C LYS A 104 -12.27 4.60 -6.17
N CYS A 105 -11.50 5.36 -6.95
CA CYS A 105 -10.52 6.30 -6.40
C CYS A 105 -11.14 7.35 -5.45
N CYS A 106 -12.40 7.74 -5.69
CA CYS A 106 -13.12 8.69 -4.86
C CYS A 106 -13.40 8.20 -3.44
N GLU A 107 -13.26 6.91 -3.16
CA GLU A 107 -13.46 6.36 -1.82
C GLU A 107 -12.42 6.88 -0.82
N ALA A 108 -11.24 7.28 -1.30
CA ALA A 108 -10.23 7.96 -0.48
C ALA A 108 -10.71 9.33 0.04
N LEU A 109 -11.68 9.98 -0.62
CA LEU A 109 -12.20 11.30 -0.25
C LEU A 109 -13.12 11.29 0.98
N ARG A 110 -13.58 10.11 1.43
CA ARG A 110 -14.53 10.02 2.55
C ARG A 110 -13.93 10.44 3.89
N GLY A 111 -12.60 10.45 4.01
CA GLY A 111 -11.91 10.61 5.29
C GLY A 111 -12.05 9.37 6.18
N PRO A 112 -11.38 9.35 7.35
CA PRO A 112 -11.36 8.22 8.28
C PRO A 112 -12.75 7.81 8.74
N CYS A 113 -12.94 6.50 8.92
CA CYS A 113 -14.22 5.96 9.38
C CYS A 113 -14.47 6.26 10.87
N GLY A 114 -13.40 6.56 11.62
CA GLY A 114 -13.46 7.03 13.00
C GLY A 114 -12.20 6.59 13.76
N THR A 115 -12.32 6.45 15.08
CA THR A 115 -11.22 5.93 15.92
C THR A 115 -11.44 4.49 16.34
N HIS A 116 -10.37 3.71 16.37
CA HIS A 116 -10.36 2.30 16.79
C HIS A 116 -9.60 2.11 18.11
N ASP A 117 -10.00 1.14 18.92
CA ASP A 117 -9.25 0.75 20.12
C ASP A 117 -7.87 0.17 19.78
N ASN A 118 -7.78 -0.57 18.69
CA ASN A 118 -6.54 -1.17 18.23
C ASN A 118 -5.76 -0.16 17.38
N PRO A 119 -4.58 0.31 17.83
CA PRO A 119 -3.80 1.31 17.10
C PRO A 119 -3.29 0.82 15.74
N LYS A 120 -3.26 -0.50 15.48
CA LYS A 120 -2.88 -1.05 14.17
C LYS A 120 -3.86 -0.70 13.03
N TYR A 121 -5.07 -0.27 13.37
CA TYR A 121 -6.09 0.10 12.39
C TYR A 121 -6.15 1.61 12.14
N MET A 122 -5.20 2.36 12.70
CA MET A 122 -5.12 3.81 12.53
C MET A 122 -3.70 4.25 12.23
N PHE A 123 -3.58 5.20 11.33
CA PHE A 123 -2.43 6.07 11.26
C PHE A 123 -2.62 7.24 12.23
N VAL A 124 -1.61 7.56 13.03
CA VAL A 124 -1.66 8.69 13.98
C VAL A 124 -0.45 9.59 13.79
N ALA A 125 -0.70 10.86 13.46
CA ALA A 125 0.29 11.92 13.42
C ALA A 125 0.05 12.91 14.57
N LYS A 126 1.13 13.48 15.12
CA LYS A 126 1.05 14.52 16.15
C LYS A 126 1.68 15.81 15.65
N ASN A 127 1.02 16.94 15.89
CA ASN A 127 1.65 18.24 15.67
C ASN A 127 2.52 18.65 16.88
N VAL A 128 3.17 19.82 16.77
CA VAL A 128 4.06 20.36 17.81
C VAL A 128 3.37 20.62 19.16
N ASN A 129 2.04 20.79 19.15
CA ASN A 129 1.22 21.00 20.34
C ASN A 129 0.65 19.69 20.92
N GLY A 130 1.03 18.54 20.35
CA GLY A 130 0.55 17.22 20.78
C GLY A 130 -0.86 16.86 20.29
N VAL A 131 -1.47 17.68 19.42
CA VAL A 131 -2.79 17.36 18.83
C VAL A 131 -2.65 16.16 17.90
N GLU A 132 -3.48 15.15 18.11
CA GLU A 132 -3.51 13.93 17.31
C GLU A 132 -4.40 14.08 16.08
N TYR A 133 -3.85 13.64 14.94
CA TYR A 133 -4.48 13.59 13.64
C TYR A 133 -4.51 12.12 13.21
N VAL A 134 -5.70 11.61 12.93
CA VAL A 134 -5.97 10.19 12.70
C VAL A 134 -6.41 9.97 11.26
N ASP A 135 -5.98 8.87 10.67
CA ASP A 135 -6.47 8.35 9.41
C ASP A 135 -6.65 6.82 9.51
N ASP A 136 -7.38 6.22 8.58
CA ASP A 136 -7.55 4.76 8.54
C ASP A 136 -6.23 4.06 8.18
N GLU A 137 -5.99 2.88 8.75
CA GLU A 137 -4.88 2.02 8.36
C GLU A 137 -5.33 0.55 8.30
N LEU A 138 -4.72 -0.20 7.37
CA LEU A 138 -4.84 -1.66 7.34
C LEU A 138 -3.68 -2.27 8.13
N SER A 139 -3.94 -3.36 8.85
CA SER A 139 -2.85 -4.03 9.54
C SER A 139 -1.88 -4.68 8.55
N ASP A 140 -0.66 -4.99 9.01
CA ASP A 140 0.30 -5.72 8.18
C ASP A 140 -0.27 -7.07 7.69
N GLU A 141 -1.07 -7.73 8.50
CA GLU A 141 -1.76 -8.97 8.13
C GLU A 141 -2.75 -8.75 6.97
N GLU A 142 -3.48 -7.64 6.97
CA GLU A 142 -4.43 -7.32 5.92
C GLU A 142 -3.73 -6.89 4.63
N TYR A 143 -2.67 -6.09 4.72
CA TYR A 143 -1.82 -5.81 3.57
C TYR A 143 -1.22 -7.08 2.98
N ASN A 144 -0.75 -8.01 3.82
CA ASN A 144 -0.25 -9.30 3.37
C ASN A 144 -1.32 -10.11 2.66
N MET A 145 -2.57 -10.03 3.11
CA MET A 145 -3.69 -10.74 2.50
C MET A 145 -4.14 -10.10 1.19
N LEU A 146 -4.10 -8.76 1.07
CA LEU A 146 -4.24 -8.06 -0.21
C LEU A 146 -3.14 -8.44 -1.21
N CYS A 147 -1.93 -8.71 -0.72
CA CYS A 147 -0.84 -9.24 -1.54
C CYS A 147 -0.97 -10.74 -1.82
N GLY A 148 -1.94 -11.42 -1.19
CA GLY A 148 -2.24 -12.82 -1.39
C GLY A 148 -1.17 -13.76 -0.85
N VAL A 149 -0.74 -13.55 0.39
CA VAL A 149 0.28 -14.36 1.06
C VAL A 149 -0.24 -15.76 1.42
N TYR A 150 0.60 -16.77 1.22
CA TYR A 150 0.46 -18.16 1.63
C TYR A 150 1.71 -18.58 2.41
N ILE A 151 1.54 -19.54 3.33
CA ILE A 151 2.63 -20.28 3.95
C ILE A 151 2.79 -21.59 3.18
N GLN A 152 3.97 -21.83 2.60
CA GLN A 152 4.25 -23.04 1.83
C GLN A 152 5.38 -23.83 2.48
N PHE A 153 5.19 -25.14 2.68
CA PHE A 153 6.28 -26.01 3.08
C PHE A 153 7.37 -26.04 2.01
N THR A 154 8.63 -26.14 2.42
CA THR A 154 9.78 -26.14 1.49
C THR A 154 10.20 -27.53 1.04
N GLY A 155 9.60 -28.59 1.61
CA GLY A 155 10.00 -29.98 1.41
C GLY A 155 11.18 -30.42 2.29
N ASN A 156 11.80 -29.48 3.01
CA ASN A 156 12.89 -29.73 3.94
C ASN A 156 12.36 -29.75 5.38
N GLY A 157 11.78 -30.88 5.80
CA GLY A 157 11.20 -31.04 7.13
C GLY A 157 10.03 -30.07 7.38
N LEU A 158 10.02 -29.41 8.54
CA LEU A 158 8.99 -28.44 8.93
C LEU A 158 9.27 -27.00 8.46
N HIS A 159 10.29 -26.80 7.61
CA HIS A 159 10.62 -25.47 7.13
C HIS A 159 9.56 -24.96 6.16
N VAL A 160 9.07 -23.75 6.41
CA VAL A 160 8.07 -23.06 5.59
C VAL A 160 8.65 -21.76 5.01
N ALA A 161 8.10 -21.35 3.87
CA ALA A 161 8.38 -20.08 3.22
C ALA A 161 7.07 -19.30 3.02
N LYS A 162 7.16 -17.97 3.04
CA LYS A 162 6.05 -17.11 2.60
C LYS A 162 6.15 -16.91 1.09
N VAL A 163 5.05 -17.16 0.40
CA VAL A 163 4.87 -16.85 -1.03
C VAL A 163 3.65 -15.97 -1.20
N SER A 164 3.59 -15.16 -2.25
CA SER A 164 2.47 -14.23 -2.46
C SER A 164 2.15 -13.96 -3.92
N TRP A 165 0.89 -13.62 -4.22
CA TRP A 165 0.44 -13.27 -5.58
C TRP A 165 1.04 -11.94 -6.06
N PHE A 166 1.15 -10.96 -5.17
CA PHE A 166 1.81 -9.67 -5.39
C PHE A 166 2.89 -9.44 -4.32
N PRO A 167 3.89 -8.60 -4.57
CA PRO A 167 4.92 -8.33 -3.57
C PRO A 167 4.32 -7.65 -2.34
N GLN A 168 4.69 -8.14 -1.16
CA GLN A 168 4.36 -7.47 0.10
C GLN A 168 4.96 -6.06 0.14
N SER A 169 4.33 -5.13 0.87
CA SER A 169 4.74 -3.72 0.94
C SER A 169 6.24 -3.56 1.22
N TRP A 170 6.77 -4.24 2.22
CA TRP A 170 8.20 -4.17 2.60
C TRP A 170 9.17 -4.80 1.57
N VAL A 171 8.67 -5.63 0.63
CA VAL A 171 9.46 -6.18 -0.48
C VAL A 171 9.47 -5.22 -1.67
N PHE A 172 8.37 -4.49 -1.86
CA PHE A 172 8.22 -3.47 -2.89
C PHE A 172 8.95 -2.16 -2.54
N GLU A 173 8.87 -1.73 -1.28
CA GLU A 173 9.49 -0.50 -0.78
C GLU A 173 11.00 -0.49 -0.99
N GLY A 174 11.51 0.58 -1.57
CA GLY A 174 12.93 0.73 -1.94
C GLY A 174 13.38 -0.16 -3.11
N SER A 175 12.48 -0.91 -3.75
CA SER A 175 12.78 -1.65 -4.97
C SER A 175 12.97 -0.71 -6.17
N GLY A 176 13.45 -1.23 -7.30
CA GLY A 176 13.67 -0.39 -8.48
C GLY A 176 12.39 -0.04 -9.24
N LEU A 177 11.24 -0.56 -8.79
CA LEU A 177 9.92 -0.15 -9.25
C LEU A 177 9.24 0.81 -8.25
N ASP A 178 9.82 1.00 -7.06
CA ASP A 178 9.35 2.00 -6.10
C ASP A 178 10.02 3.35 -6.39
N LEU A 179 9.31 4.14 -7.19
CA LEU A 179 9.73 5.48 -7.61
C LEU A 179 8.96 6.58 -6.87
N GLY A 180 8.36 6.26 -5.72
CA GLY A 180 7.49 7.16 -4.95
C GLY A 180 6.10 7.38 -5.57
N ARG A 181 5.88 6.85 -6.77
CA ARG A 181 4.61 6.83 -7.51
C ARG A 181 4.50 5.59 -8.38
N TRP A 182 3.28 5.26 -8.77
CA TRP A 182 2.93 4.20 -9.70
C TRP A 182 3.24 4.61 -11.14
N THR A 183 4.37 4.16 -11.65
CA THR A 183 4.83 4.50 -13.00
C THR A 183 4.30 3.55 -14.07
N GLU A 184 4.41 3.93 -15.34
CA GLU A 184 4.13 3.03 -16.47
C GLU A 184 4.89 1.71 -16.40
N TYR A 185 6.12 1.70 -15.86
CA TYR A 185 6.89 0.46 -15.67
C TYR A 185 6.23 -0.46 -14.64
N ALA A 186 5.69 0.10 -13.57
CA ALA A 186 4.95 -0.66 -12.56
C ALA A 186 3.61 -1.18 -13.13
N GLU A 187 2.89 -0.37 -13.90
CA GLU A 187 1.64 -0.80 -14.56
C GLU A 187 1.90 -1.91 -15.58
N ARG A 188 2.90 -1.79 -16.47
CA ARG A 188 3.26 -2.85 -17.42
C ARG A 188 3.64 -4.15 -16.71
N PHE A 189 4.33 -4.07 -15.58
CA PHE A 189 4.65 -5.23 -14.78
C PHE A 189 3.39 -5.85 -14.16
N TRP A 190 2.49 -5.01 -13.64
CA TRP A 190 1.19 -5.42 -13.12
C TRP A 190 0.37 -6.17 -14.19
N GLU A 191 0.19 -5.57 -15.37
CA GLU A 191 -0.56 -6.16 -16.49
C GLU A 191 0.01 -7.53 -16.87
N LYS A 192 1.33 -7.60 -17.08
CA LYS A 192 2.04 -8.85 -17.38
C LYS A 192 1.85 -9.91 -16.30
N ARG A 193 1.86 -9.51 -15.02
CA ARG A 193 1.63 -10.43 -13.90
C ARG A 193 0.19 -10.92 -13.89
N THR A 194 -0.79 -10.04 -14.04
CA THR A 194 -2.21 -10.43 -14.05
C THR A 194 -2.57 -11.30 -15.25
N GLU A 195 -2.00 -11.05 -16.43
CA GLU A 195 -2.17 -11.88 -17.60
C GLU A 195 -1.62 -13.30 -17.37
N ALA A 196 -0.42 -13.40 -16.79
CA ALA A 196 0.20 -14.68 -16.45
C ALA A 196 -0.56 -15.47 -15.37
N MET A 197 -1.27 -14.78 -14.46
CA MET A 197 -2.12 -15.43 -13.45
C MET A 197 -3.37 -16.07 -14.07
N LEU A 198 -3.92 -15.46 -15.12
CA LEU A 198 -5.19 -15.89 -15.74
C LEU A 198 -5.00 -16.86 -16.91
N ASN A 199 -3.85 -16.80 -17.59
CA ASN A 199 -3.63 -17.59 -18.80
C ASN A 199 -2.74 -18.81 -18.54
N GLU A 200 -3.36 -19.98 -18.43
CA GLU A 200 -2.65 -21.26 -18.18
C GLU A 200 -1.67 -21.65 -19.28
N LYS A 201 -1.81 -21.08 -20.49
CA LYS A 201 -0.91 -21.35 -21.63
C LYS A 201 0.39 -20.57 -21.56
N ILE A 202 0.46 -19.55 -20.69
CA ILE A 202 1.69 -18.78 -20.48
C ILE A 202 2.53 -19.55 -19.45
N ASP A 203 3.45 -20.38 -19.94
CA ASP A 203 4.48 -20.99 -19.10
C ASP A 203 5.55 -19.95 -18.77
N ASN A 204 5.34 -19.22 -17.68
CA ASN A 204 6.34 -18.33 -17.13
C ASN A 204 6.41 -18.43 -15.61
N ASN A 205 7.54 -17.99 -15.05
CA ASN A 205 7.76 -17.90 -13.62
C ASN A 205 7.00 -16.75 -12.93
N LEU A 206 5.91 -16.28 -13.54
CA LEU A 206 4.96 -15.30 -13.01
C LEU A 206 3.54 -15.86 -12.99
N ARG A 207 3.33 -17.18 -13.12
CA ARG A 207 2.01 -17.80 -12.99
C ARG A 207 1.61 -17.94 -11.53
N GLY A 208 2.41 -18.65 -10.71
CA GLY A 208 2.12 -18.88 -9.30
C GLY A 208 2.54 -17.74 -8.35
N PRO A 209 2.21 -17.83 -7.05
CA PRO A 209 2.78 -17.00 -6.01
C PRO A 209 4.31 -17.11 -5.96
N LEU A 210 4.96 -16.02 -5.59
CA LEU A 210 6.42 -15.93 -5.54
C LEU A 210 6.90 -15.69 -4.11
N ASN A 211 8.05 -16.25 -3.77
CA ASN A 211 8.72 -15.96 -2.51
C ASN A 211 9.48 -14.62 -2.56
N VAL A 212 9.96 -14.17 -1.40
CA VAL A 212 10.70 -12.90 -1.24
C VAL A 212 11.89 -12.79 -2.20
N THR A 213 12.68 -13.85 -2.37
CA THR A 213 13.87 -13.83 -3.24
C THR A 213 13.48 -13.65 -4.70
N GLN A 214 12.44 -14.36 -5.15
CA GLN A 214 11.88 -14.22 -6.48
C GLN A 214 11.34 -12.81 -6.70
N TRP A 215 10.56 -12.27 -5.75
CA TRP A 215 10.07 -10.90 -5.82
C TRP A 215 11.20 -9.87 -5.92
N ARG A 216 12.22 -9.94 -5.05
CA ARG A 216 13.38 -9.05 -5.10
C ARG A 216 14.10 -9.10 -6.45
N SER A 217 14.15 -10.27 -7.09
CA SER A 217 14.71 -10.42 -8.43
C SER A 217 13.86 -9.73 -9.49
N LYS A 218 12.54 -9.89 -9.44
CA LYS A 218 11.58 -9.27 -10.38
C LYS A 218 11.45 -7.76 -10.20
N LEU A 219 11.55 -7.27 -8.97
CA LEU A 219 11.43 -5.86 -8.61
C LEU A 219 12.76 -5.10 -8.66
N ARG A 220 13.85 -5.69 -9.19
CA ARG A 220 15.14 -5.01 -9.30
C ARG A 220 15.04 -3.66 -9.99
N GLY A 221 14.17 -3.56 -10.99
CA GLY A 221 13.86 -2.34 -11.73
C GLY A 221 15.10 -1.56 -12.15
N LEU A 222 15.02 -0.23 -12.08
CA LEU A 222 16.10 0.67 -12.47
C LEU A 222 17.11 0.82 -11.32
N ALA A 223 18.35 0.35 -11.52
CA ALA A 223 19.39 0.44 -10.49
C ALA A 223 19.71 1.90 -10.10
N ASP A 224 19.70 2.82 -11.07
CA ASP A 224 19.92 4.24 -10.83
C ASP A 224 18.84 4.86 -9.96
N ALA A 225 17.58 4.49 -10.20
CA ALA A 225 16.48 5.00 -9.40
C ALA A 225 16.59 4.56 -7.93
N ARG A 226 16.96 3.30 -7.66
CA ARG A 226 17.23 2.84 -6.29
C ARG A 226 18.35 3.65 -5.62
N ARG A 227 19.42 3.96 -6.36
CA ARG A 227 20.54 4.77 -5.87
C ARG A 227 20.16 6.22 -5.63
N ALA A 228 19.26 6.77 -6.44
CA ALA A 228 18.73 8.11 -6.26
C ALA A 228 17.82 8.15 -5.02
N SER A 229 16.82 7.27 -4.93
CA SER A 229 15.88 7.20 -3.80
C SER A 229 16.58 7.07 -2.45
N SER A 230 17.65 6.26 -2.35
CA SER A 230 18.41 6.12 -1.10
C SER A 230 19.18 7.38 -0.69
N LYS A 231 19.34 8.35 -1.60
CA LYS A 231 20.04 9.62 -1.36
C LYS A 231 19.11 10.82 -1.26
N VAL A 232 17.90 10.75 -1.81
CA VAL A 232 16.94 11.86 -1.85
C VAL A 232 16.72 12.43 -0.45
N GLU A 233 16.41 11.61 0.55
CA GLU A 233 16.13 12.12 1.91
C GLU A 233 17.32 12.86 2.51
N LYS A 234 18.52 12.31 2.33
CA LYS A 234 19.75 12.97 2.76
C LYS A 234 19.92 14.32 2.07
N TRP A 235 19.79 14.35 0.74
CA TRP A 235 19.98 15.57 -0.04
C TRP A 235 18.92 16.63 0.26
N SER A 236 17.65 16.22 0.44
CA SER A 236 16.55 17.09 0.86
C SER A 236 16.84 17.70 2.22
N ARG A 237 17.27 16.90 3.20
CA ARG A 237 17.64 17.39 4.53
C ARG A 237 18.83 18.34 4.47
N ASP A 238 19.89 17.97 3.75
CA ASP A 238 21.09 18.80 3.60
C ASP A 238 20.73 20.15 2.94
N PHE A 239 19.84 20.15 1.95
CA PHE A 239 19.32 21.35 1.31
C PHE A 239 18.52 22.24 2.27
N LEU A 240 17.61 21.66 3.06
CA LEU A 240 16.82 22.39 4.06
C LEU A 240 17.72 23.01 5.13
N LEU A 241 18.71 22.26 5.65
CA LEU A 241 19.67 22.75 6.64
C LEU A 241 20.50 23.93 6.09
N GLN A 242 20.90 23.87 4.81
CA GLN A 242 21.66 24.95 4.18
C GLN A 242 20.86 26.23 3.96
N ARG A 243 19.55 26.15 3.75
CA ARG A 243 18.73 27.30 3.31
C ARG A 243 17.74 27.83 4.33
N VAL A 244 17.27 26.99 5.24
CA VAL A 244 16.22 27.33 6.22
C VAL A 244 16.80 27.46 7.63
N GLY A 245 18.03 26.98 7.86
CA GLY A 245 18.61 26.82 9.20
C GLY A 245 18.11 25.52 9.87
N SER A 246 18.61 25.22 11.07
CA SER A 246 18.17 24.04 11.82
C SER A 246 16.67 24.13 12.12
N ILE A 247 15.91 23.16 11.60
CA ILE A 247 14.50 22.90 11.92
C ILE A 247 14.45 21.92 13.08
#